data_AF-A0A9E4IY04-F1
#
_entry.id   AF-A0A9E4IY04-F1
#
_cell.length_a   1.000
_cell.length_b   1.000
_cell.length_c   1.000
_cell.angle_alpha   90.00
_cell.angle_beta   90.00
_cell.angle_gamma   90.00
#
_symmetry.space_group_name_H-M   'P 1'
#
loop_
_entity.id
_entity.type
_entity.pdbx_description
1 polymer ?
#
loop_
_entity_poly.entity_id
_entity_poly.type
_entity_poly.pdbx_seq_one_letter_code
_entity_poly.pdbx_strand_id
1 'polypeptide(L)'
;MGIDRSNVDALRLAWSWGLEPGVTQTTPLVHDGVMYVANPGNVVQALDARTGDFLWEYRREMDERRRSAAQMRSLAVYQDLVVLNTFDAHIVGLDVRTGEARWDTPVGGGQEGYTFSSGPIVVDG
;
A
#
# COMPACT_ATOMS: atom_id res chain seq x y z
N MET A 1 -16.30 -21.31 8.48
CA MET A 1 -16.01 -22.43 7.56
C MET A 1 -14.94 -21.95 6.62
N GLY A 2 -13.82 -22.68 6.47
CA GLY A 2 -12.70 -22.27 5.62
C GLY A 2 -12.85 -22.77 4.18
N ILE A 3 -11.93 -22.35 3.31
CA ILE A 3 -11.80 -22.86 1.95
C ILE A 3 -10.84 -24.05 1.98
N ASP A 4 -11.23 -25.16 1.35
CA ASP A 4 -10.40 -26.35 1.18
C ASP A 4 -10.69 -27.07 -0.15
N ARG A 5 -10.04 -28.23 -0.39
CA ARG A 5 -10.16 -28.97 -1.64
C ARG A 5 -11.58 -29.45 -1.95
N SER A 6 -12.44 -29.56 -0.95
CA SER A 6 -13.82 -30.04 -1.11
C SER A 6 -14.82 -28.96 -1.53
N ASN A 7 -14.45 -27.68 -1.44
CA ASN A 7 -15.37 -26.57 -1.69
C ASN A 7 -14.80 -25.42 -2.56
N VAL A 8 -13.56 -25.55 -3.05
CA VAL A 8 -12.90 -24.53 -3.87
C VAL A 8 -13.62 -24.25 -5.19
N ASP A 9 -14.34 -25.24 -5.72
CA ASP A 9 -15.16 -25.13 -6.94
C ASP A 9 -16.40 -24.25 -6.76
N ALA A 10 -16.84 -24.00 -5.52
CA ALA A 10 -17.95 -23.13 -5.20
C ALA A 10 -17.54 -21.64 -5.06
N LEU A 11 -16.25 -21.30 -5.19
CA LEU A 11 -15.78 -19.93 -5.08
C LEU A 11 -16.39 -19.02 -6.15
N ARG A 12 -16.74 -17.80 -5.72
CA ARG A 12 -17.24 -16.75 -6.59
C ARG A 12 -16.57 -15.44 -6.22
N LEU A 13 -16.48 -14.53 -7.19
CA LEU A 13 -16.05 -13.16 -6.94
C LEU A 13 -16.99 -12.51 -5.92
N ALA A 14 -16.46 -12.02 -4.81
CA ALA A 14 -17.21 -11.25 -3.82
C ALA A 14 -17.29 -9.77 -4.24
N TRP A 15 -16.14 -9.18 -4.55
CA TRP A 15 -16.01 -7.81 -5.06
C TRP A 15 -14.68 -7.65 -5.80
N SER A 16 -14.54 -6.58 -6.59
CA SER A 16 -13.29 -6.19 -7.24
C SER A 16 -13.06 -4.68 -7.14
N TRP A 17 -11.79 -4.27 -7.14
CA TRP A 17 -11.37 -2.87 -7.09
C TRP A 17 -10.31 -2.61 -8.17
N GLY A 18 -10.43 -1.48 -8.86
CA GLY A 18 -9.49 -1.07 -9.91
C GLY A 18 -8.25 -0.42 -9.30
N LEU A 19 -7.07 -0.87 -9.74
CA LEU A 19 -5.79 -0.30 -9.31
C LEU A 19 -5.37 0.88 -10.21
N GLU A 20 -4.45 1.71 -9.70
CA GLU A 20 -3.83 2.76 -10.52
C GLU A 20 -3.07 2.15 -11.71
N PRO A 21 -3.01 2.85 -12.86
CA PRO A 21 -2.25 2.39 -14.02
C PRO A 21 -0.76 2.21 -13.70
N GLY A 22 -0.17 1.12 -14.20
CA GLY A 22 1.26 0.86 -14.08
C GLY A 22 1.56 -0.61 -13.77
N VAL A 23 2.83 -0.88 -13.47
CA VAL A 23 3.24 -2.23 -13.07
C VAL A 23 2.91 -2.44 -11.59
N THR A 24 1.96 -3.31 -11.33
CA THR A 24 1.60 -3.71 -9.96
C THR A 24 2.38 -4.93 -9.52
N GLN A 25 2.93 -4.86 -8.30
CA GLN A 25 3.54 -5.99 -7.59
C GLN A 25 2.98 -6.08 -6.17
N THR A 26 1.80 -5.50 -5.97
CA THR A 26 1.22 -5.27 -4.65
C THR A 26 0.80 -6.58 -3.99
N THR A 27 1.10 -6.69 -2.71
CA THR A 27 0.49 -7.66 -1.81
C THR A 27 -0.38 -6.89 -0.82
N PRO A 28 -1.71 -6.93 -0.93
CA PRO A 28 -2.58 -6.22 -0.01
C PRO A 28 -2.32 -6.64 1.44
N LEU A 29 -2.32 -5.66 2.35
CA LEU A 29 -2.20 -5.87 3.78
C LEU A 29 -3.58 -5.71 4.41
N VAL A 30 -4.04 -6.69 5.19
CA VAL A 30 -5.33 -6.60 5.89
C VAL A 30 -5.08 -6.55 7.40
N HIS A 31 -5.62 -5.52 8.06
CA HIS A 31 -5.55 -5.35 9.51
C HIS A 31 -6.88 -4.77 10.01
N ASP A 32 -7.45 -5.36 11.07
CA ASP A 32 -8.70 -4.92 11.70
C ASP A 32 -9.87 -4.65 10.73
N GLY A 33 -10.00 -5.49 9.69
CA GLY A 33 -11.08 -5.41 8.71
C GLY A 33 -10.86 -4.39 7.59
N VAL A 34 -9.73 -3.68 7.59
CA VAL A 34 -9.34 -2.76 6.52
C VAL A 34 -8.26 -3.39 5.65
N MET A 35 -8.43 -3.31 4.33
CA MET A 35 -7.44 -3.71 3.33
C MET A 35 -6.69 -2.47 2.82
N TYR A 36 -5.38 -2.47 3.00
CA TYR A 36 -4.46 -1.45 2.48
C TYR A 36 -3.80 -1.96 1.20
N VAL A 37 -3.94 -1.18 0.14
CA VAL A 37 -3.44 -1.51 -1.20
C VAL A 37 -2.39 -0.49 -1.61
N ALA A 38 -1.17 -0.98 -1.80
CA ALA A 38 -0.08 -0.23 -2.42
C ALA A 38 -0.26 -0.21 -3.94
N ASN A 39 -0.50 0.96 -4.51
CA ASN A 39 -0.68 1.17 -5.94
C ASN A 39 0.60 1.79 -6.55
N PRO A 40 0.84 1.61 -7.87
CA PRO A 40 1.87 2.36 -8.57
C PRO A 40 1.81 3.87 -8.27
N GLY A 41 2.98 4.53 -8.24
CA GLY A 41 3.01 5.99 -8.05
C GLY A 41 2.95 6.47 -6.59
N ASN A 42 3.29 5.62 -5.62
CA ASN A 42 3.17 5.93 -4.19
C ASN A 42 1.77 6.38 -3.79
N VAL A 43 0.78 5.64 -4.30
CA VAL A 43 -0.62 5.75 -3.91
C VAL A 43 -0.93 4.60 -2.95
N VAL A 44 -1.55 4.92 -1.81
CA VAL A 44 -2.04 3.93 -0.84
C VAL A 44 -3.54 4.14 -0.69
N GLN A 45 -4.31 3.09 -0.92
CA GLN A 45 -5.76 3.11 -0.75
C GLN A 45 -6.15 2.17 0.37
N ALA A 46 -7.10 2.60 1.20
CA ALA A 46 -7.73 1.76 2.23
C ALA A 46 -9.17 1.46 1.83
N LEU A 47 -9.54 0.18 1.92
CA LEU A 47 -10.86 -0.33 1.60
C LEU A 47 -11.41 -1.14 2.79
N ASP A 48 -12.72 -1.15 2.99
CA ASP A 48 -13.34 -2.18 3.83
C ASP A 48 -13.08 -3.55 3.19
N ALA A 49 -12.41 -4.46 3.89
CA ALA A 49 -11.97 -5.73 3.33
C ALA A 49 -13.13 -6.69 2.99
N ARG A 50 -14.31 -6.48 3.60
CA ARG A 50 -15.50 -7.31 3.39
C ARG A 50 -16.31 -6.81 2.20
N THR A 51 -16.47 -5.49 2.05
CA THR A 51 -17.34 -4.91 1.00
C THR A 51 -16.59 -4.37 -0.20
N GLY A 52 -15.32 -4.02 -0.04
CA GLY A 52 -14.54 -3.28 -1.04
C GLY A 52 -14.85 -1.78 -1.05
N ASP A 53 -15.58 -1.26 -0.05
CA ASP A 53 -15.92 0.15 0.02
C ASP A 53 -14.67 0.99 0.29
N PHE A 54 -14.53 2.10 -0.44
CA PHE A 54 -13.44 3.04 -0.28
C PHE A 54 -13.51 3.77 1.07
N LEU A 55 -12.39 3.82 1.78
CA LEU A 55 -12.27 4.53 3.06
C LEU A 55 -11.43 5.81 2.92
N TRP A 56 -10.20 5.68 2.40
CA TRP A 56 -9.30 6.81 2.20
C TRP A 56 -8.21 6.52 1.16
N GLU A 57 -7.56 7.58 0.68
CA GLU A 57 -6.39 7.52 -0.20
C GLU A 57 -5.30 8.48 0.29
N TYR A 58 -4.06 7.99 0.31
CA TYR A 58 -2.87 8.83 0.31
C TYR A 58 -2.26 8.82 -1.09
N ARG A 59 -1.93 10.00 -1.61
CA ARG A 59 -1.27 10.16 -2.91
C ARG A 59 -0.06 11.06 -2.79
N ARG A 60 1.11 10.50 -3.11
CA ARG A 60 2.34 11.29 -3.15
C ARG A 60 2.44 12.11 -4.44
N GLU A 61 2.83 13.37 -4.29
CA GLU A 61 3.09 14.27 -5.41
C GLU A 61 4.37 13.86 -6.15
N MET A 62 4.27 13.69 -7.46
CA MET A 62 5.38 13.40 -8.37
C MET A 62 4.93 13.57 -9.83
N ASP A 63 5.89 13.85 -10.71
CA ASP A 63 5.64 13.90 -12.16
C ASP A 63 5.24 12.52 -12.73
N GLU A 64 4.54 12.51 -13.87
CA GLU A 64 4.00 11.29 -14.49
C GLU A 64 5.09 10.28 -14.86
N ARG A 65 6.26 10.76 -15.27
CA ARG A 65 7.38 9.90 -15.64
C ARG A 65 7.86 9.10 -14.42
N ARG A 66 8.05 9.75 -13.27
CA ARG A 66 8.40 9.08 -12.01
C ARG A 66 7.26 8.19 -11.52
N ARG A 67 6.01 8.64 -11.63
CA ARG A 67 4.83 7.88 -11.21
C ARG A 67 4.74 6.51 -11.87
N SER A 68 4.96 6.44 -13.19
CA SER A 68 4.92 5.18 -13.94
C SER A 68 6.04 4.19 -13.59
N ALA A 69 7.18 4.71 -13.09
CA ALA A 69 8.32 3.90 -12.66
C ALA A 69 8.25 3.47 -11.18
N ALA A 70 7.41 4.13 -10.38
CA ALA A 70 7.27 3.92 -8.94
C ALA A 70 6.47 2.64 -8.62
N GLN A 71 7.11 1.49 -8.78
CA GLN A 71 6.58 0.19 -8.40
C GLN A 71 6.59 0.01 -6.89
N MET A 72 5.54 -0.64 -6.36
CA MET A 72 5.40 -0.89 -4.93
C MET A 72 4.97 -2.33 -4.67
N ARG A 73 5.54 -2.93 -3.62
CA ARG A 73 5.36 -4.36 -3.30
C ARG A 73 4.53 -4.58 -2.04
N SER A 74 4.90 -3.92 -0.95
CA SER A 74 4.26 -4.14 0.34
C SER A 74 4.30 -2.88 1.21
N LEU A 75 3.41 -2.87 2.20
CA LEU A 75 3.30 -1.91 3.28
C LEU A 75 3.57 -2.65 4.59
N ALA A 76 3.80 -1.91 5.67
CA ALA A 76 3.74 -2.44 7.02
C ALA A 76 2.68 -1.71 7.83
N VAL A 77 2.09 -2.37 8.82
CA VAL A 77 1.27 -1.73 9.83
C VAL A 77 1.99 -1.84 11.17
N TYR A 78 2.01 -0.75 11.91
CA TYR A 78 2.52 -0.71 13.27
C TYR A 78 1.68 0.26 14.10
N GLN A 79 1.06 -0.26 15.16
CA GLN A 79 0.11 0.49 15.98
C GLN A 79 -0.96 1.15 15.11
N ASP A 80 -1.00 2.48 15.09
CA ASP A 80 -1.96 3.28 14.33
C ASP A 80 -1.36 3.88 13.05
N LEU A 81 -0.28 3.28 12.54
CA LEU A 81 0.41 3.69 11.32
C LEU A 81 0.37 2.61 10.24
N VAL A 82 0.13 3.05 9.00
CA VAL A 82 0.57 2.37 7.78
C VAL A 82 1.90 2.98 7.37
N VAL A 83 2.94 2.15 7.22
CA VAL A 83 4.28 2.58 6.86
C VAL A 83 4.55 2.28 5.39
N LEU A 84 5.04 3.29 4.68
CA LEU A 84 5.28 3.31 3.24
C LEU A 84 6.73 3.69 2.96
N ASN A 85 7.42 2.89 2.15
CA ASN A 85 8.65 3.32 1.48
C ASN A 85 8.32 3.92 0.11
N THR A 86 8.84 5.10 -0.19
CA THR A 86 8.53 5.83 -1.43
C THR A 86 9.62 5.63 -2.48
N PHE A 87 9.23 5.83 -3.73
CA PHE A 87 10.13 5.69 -4.86
C PHE A 87 11.28 6.69 -4.82
N ASP A 88 11.10 7.87 -4.22
CA ASP A 88 12.14 8.89 -4.11
C ASP A 88 12.89 8.87 -2.76
N ALA A 89 12.95 7.70 -2.14
CA ALA A 89 13.76 7.41 -0.95
C ALA A 89 13.30 8.09 0.36
N HIS A 90 11.99 8.21 0.54
CA HIS A 90 11.40 8.55 1.84
C HIS A 90 10.78 7.32 2.51
N ILE A 91 10.67 7.38 3.83
CA ILE A 91 9.76 6.54 4.60
C ILE A 91 8.67 7.47 5.14
N VAL A 92 7.42 7.07 4.99
CA VAL A 92 6.24 7.85 5.37
C VAL A 92 5.37 7.00 6.31
N GLY A 93 4.95 7.60 7.43
CA GLY A 93 3.96 7.01 8.32
C GLY A 93 2.61 7.69 8.15
N LEU A 94 1.63 6.93 7.70
CA LEU A 94 0.25 7.38 7.47
C LEU A 94 -0.62 6.94 8.64
N ASP A 95 -1.51 7.82 9.10
CA ASP A 95 -2.56 7.45 10.04
C ASP A 95 -3.44 6.33 9.45
N VAL A 96 -3.58 5.23 10.17
CA VAL A 96 -4.29 4.02 9.71
C VAL A 96 -5.78 4.26 9.42
N ARG A 97 -6.39 5.29 10.03
CA ARG A 97 -7.81 5.65 9.92
C ARG A 97 -8.09 6.70 8.86
N THR A 98 -7.16 7.64 8.65
CA THR A 98 -7.40 8.79 7.75
C THR A 98 -6.52 8.78 6.50
N GLY A 99 -5.40 8.05 6.51
CA GLY A 99 -4.39 8.10 5.46
C GLY A 99 -3.51 9.36 5.50
N GLU A 100 -3.71 10.25 6.47
CA GLU A 100 -2.91 11.47 6.58
C GLU A 100 -1.48 11.15 7.03
N ALA A 101 -0.50 11.78 6.38
CA ALA A 101 0.90 11.61 6.77
C ALA A 101 1.14 12.25 8.15
N ARG A 102 1.51 11.42 9.12
CA ARG A 102 1.94 11.88 10.45
C ARG A 102 3.41 12.27 10.48
N TRP A 103 4.21 11.66 9.61
CA TRP A 103 5.61 12.01 9.41
C TRP A 103 6.08 11.55 8.03
N ASP A 104 7.12 12.23 7.55
CA ASP A 104 7.81 11.94 6.29
C ASP A 104 9.31 12.15 6.53
N THR A 105 10.11 11.10 6.35
CA THR A 105 11.56 11.12 6.61
C THR A 105 12.34 10.74 5.35
N PRO A 106 13.23 11.61 4.84
CA PRO A 106 14.15 11.25 3.77
C PRO A 106 15.24 10.31 4.30
N VAL A 107 15.51 9.22 3.58
CA VAL A 107 16.55 8.24 3.94
C VAL A 107 17.78 8.35 3.04
N GLY A 108 17.62 8.87 1.83
CA GLY A 108 18.70 9.20 0.91
C GLY A 108 18.44 10.55 0.22
N GLY A 109 19.49 11.26 -0.14
CA GLY A 109 19.34 12.51 -0.90
C GLY A 109 18.77 12.20 -2.28
N GLY A 110 17.62 12.78 -2.64
CA GLY A 110 16.99 12.58 -3.97
C GLY A 110 17.86 12.96 -5.18
N GLN A 111 19.03 13.57 -4.95
CA GLN A 111 20.05 13.91 -5.95
C GLN A 111 20.97 12.71 -6.31
N GLU A 112 21.02 11.66 -5.50
CA GLU A 112 21.95 10.53 -5.68
C GLU A 112 21.31 9.31 -6.38
N GLY A 113 20.04 9.42 -6.80
CA GLY A 113 19.35 8.38 -7.56
C GLY A 113 18.88 7.17 -6.74
N TYR A 114 18.88 7.28 -5.41
CA TYR A 114 18.33 6.24 -4.53
C TYR A 114 16.81 6.12 -4.69
N THR A 115 16.33 4.89 -4.77
CA THR A 115 14.90 4.57 -4.82
C THR A 115 14.60 3.36 -3.95
N PHE A 116 13.41 3.31 -3.33
CA PHE A 116 12.91 2.08 -2.74
C PHE A 116 12.00 1.35 -3.71
N SER A 117 12.18 0.03 -3.78
CA SER A 117 11.23 -0.87 -4.44
C SER A 117 10.77 -2.00 -3.51
N SER A 118 11.44 -2.23 -2.37
CA SER A 118 11.01 -3.12 -1.30
C SER A 118 10.14 -2.39 -0.29
N GLY A 119 9.16 -3.09 0.27
CA GLY A 119 8.38 -2.54 1.38
C GLY A 119 9.16 -2.54 2.71
N PRO A 120 8.67 -1.80 3.70
CA PRO A 120 9.27 -1.74 5.04
C PRO A 120 9.04 -3.04 5.83
N ILE A 121 9.92 -3.29 6.79
CA ILE A 121 9.74 -4.30 7.84
C ILE A 121 9.84 -3.57 9.18
N VAL A 122 8.90 -3.83 10.07
CA VAL A 122 8.92 -3.32 11.45
C VAL A 122 9.41 -4.45 12.36
N VAL A 123 10.40 -4.16 13.21
CA VAL A 123 11.03 -5.10 14.16
C VAL A 123 11.07 -4.44 15.55
N ASP A 124 10.84 -5.21 16.61
CA ASP A 124 10.86 -4.78 18.02
C ASP A 124 9.94 -3.58 18.34
N GLY A 125 8.66 -3.71 17.95
CA GLY A 125 7.59 -2.77 18.27
C GLY A 125 6.88 -3.00 19.60
#